data_AF-A0A3A0CSR2-F1
#
_entry.id   AF-A0A3A0CSR2-F1
#
_cell.length_a   1.000
_cell.length_b   1.000
_cell.length_c   1.000
_cell.angle_alpha   90.00
_cell.angle_beta   90.00
_cell.angle_gamma   90.00
#
_symmetry.space_group_name_H-M   'P 1'
#
loop_
_entity.id
_entity.type
_entity.pdbx_description
1 polymer ?
#
loop_
_entity_poly.entity_id
_entity_poly.type
_entity_poly.pdbx_seq_one_letter_code
_entity_poly.pdbx_strand_id
1 'polypeptide(L)'
;MKRITLLLACAVIMTVCGRNEQPVPPDQRARLENLRQELRKTLGEKYDAPVAAATLPQLKRGSDLFAELCAGCHGVRGDGITEHPGVLLHQPSNFTDEAQATFFSEQARLHLIRKGIPGTAMMGWEEVLPEEDILAIYMYVRYLYQSKQRQPLFEQE
;
A
#
# COMPACT_ATOMS: atom_id res chain seq x y z
N MET A 1 33.86 23.81 -52.90
CA MET A 1 32.40 23.88 -52.65
C MET A 1 32.13 23.26 -51.28
N LYS A 2 31.59 24.05 -50.34
CA LYS A 2 31.45 23.79 -48.90
C LYS A 2 30.36 22.77 -48.58
N ARG A 3 30.58 21.80 -47.68
CA ARG A 3 29.56 21.13 -46.82
C ARG A 3 30.26 20.60 -45.54
N ILE A 4 30.30 21.38 -44.47
CA ILE A 4 29.39 21.39 -43.29
C ILE A 4 29.70 20.23 -42.32
N THR A 5 30.46 20.57 -41.28
CA THR A 5 30.69 19.77 -40.07
C THR A 5 29.41 19.75 -39.24
N LEU A 6 28.79 18.58 -39.07
CA LEU A 6 27.63 18.38 -38.20
C LEU A 6 28.13 17.98 -36.81
N LEU A 7 28.13 18.93 -35.87
CA LEU A 7 28.30 18.67 -34.44
C LEU A 7 27.05 17.93 -33.93
N LEU A 8 27.19 16.64 -33.66
CA LEU A 8 26.18 15.87 -32.94
C LEU A 8 26.31 16.21 -31.44
N ALA A 9 25.41 17.06 -30.95
CA ALA A 9 25.22 17.23 -29.52
C ALA A 9 24.49 15.98 -28.99
N CYS A 10 25.20 15.12 -28.26
CA CYS A 10 24.58 14.06 -27.47
C CYS A 10 23.79 14.71 -26.33
N ALA A 11 22.48 14.87 -26.53
CA ALA A 11 21.55 15.17 -25.46
C ALA A 11 21.48 13.96 -24.53
N VAL A 12 21.98 14.12 -23.30
CA VAL A 12 21.80 13.16 -22.22
C VAL A 12 20.31 13.15 -21.86
N ILE A 13 19.61 12.09 -22.27
CA ILE A 13 18.22 11.86 -21.87
C ILE A 13 18.28 11.47 -20.39
N MET A 14 17.98 12.42 -19.50
CA MET A 14 17.63 12.10 -18.12
C MET A 14 16.29 11.38 -18.14
N THR A 15 16.33 10.05 -18.18
CA THR A 15 15.15 9.23 -17.93
C THR A 15 14.79 9.41 -16.46
N VAL A 16 13.85 10.32 -16.21
CA VAL A 16 13.11 10.37 -14.95
C VAL A 16 12.45 9.00 -14.79
N CYS A 17 12.92 8.19 -13.84
CA CYS A 17 12.18 7.03 -13.35
C CYS A 17 10.86 7.56 -12.78
N GLY A 18 9.83 7.60 -13.60
CA GLY A 18 8.48 7.93 -13.18
C GLY A 18 8.04 6.92 -12.14
N ARG A 19 7.67 7.41 -10.94
CA ARG A 19 6.90 6.61 -10.00
C ARG A 19 5.68 6.08 -10.74
N ASN A 20 5.51 4.78 -10.73
CA ASN A 20 4.29 4.13 -11.21
C ASN A 20 3.17 4.35 -10.18
N GLU A 21 2.85 5.62 -9.89
CA GLU A 21 1.65 6.02 -9.16
C GLU A 21 0.50 5.91 -10.16
N GLN A 22 -0.09 4.72 -10.31
CA GLN A 22 -1.33 4.62 -11.06
C GLN A 22 -2.39 5.49 -10.35
N PRO A 23 -2.96 6.50 -11.02
CA PRO A 23 -3.91 7.40 -10.39
C PRO A 23 -5.20 6.64 -10.05
N VAL A 24 -5.62 6.73 -8.79
CA VAL A 24 -6.89 6.12 -8.32
C VAL A 24 -8.06 6.73 -9.12
N PRO A 25 -8.91 5.90 -9.77
CA PRO A 25 -10.09 6.38 -10.50
C PRO A 25 -11.01 7.28 -9.67
N PRO A 26 -11.67 8.30 -10.25
CA PRO A 26 -12.50 9.25 -9.50
C PRO A 26 -13.63 8.63 -8.69
N ASP A 27 -14.27 7.57 -9.22
CA ASP A 27 -15.31 6.80 -8.53
C ASP A 27 -14.73 6.04 -7.33
N GLN A 28 -13.54 5.44 -7.49
CA GLN A 28 -12.83 4.77 -6.40
C GLN A 28 -12.44 5.76 -5.30
N ARG A 29 -12.00 6.96 -5.64
CA ARG A 29 -11.67 8.00 -4.64
C ARG A 29 -12.89 8.39 -3.80
N ALA A 30 -14.03 8.67 -4.44
CA ALA A 30 -15.26 9.02 -3.73
C ALA A 30 -15.72 7.88 -2.79
N ARG A 31 -15.60 6.63 -3.26
CA ARG A 31 -15.88 5.44 -2.45
C ARG A 31 -14.97 5.34 -1.22
N LEU A 32 -13.66 5.55 -1.39
CA LEU A 32 -12.71 5.52 -0.26
C LEU A 32 -12.99 6.62 0.76
N GLU A 33 -13.39 7.81 0.30
CA GLU A 33 -13.77 8.89 1.20
C GLU A 33 -15.02 8.55 2.01
N ASN A 34 -16.07 8.03 1.37
CA ASN A 34 -17.27 7.59 2.06
C ASN A 34 -16.94 6.50 3.10
N LEU A 35 -16.11 5.51 2.72
CA LEU A 35 -15.65 4.48 3.64
C LEU A 35 -14.91 5.08 4.84
N ARG A 36 -14.05 6.08 4.62
CA ARG A 36 -13.33 6.78 5.69
C ARG A 36 -14.29 7.47 6.67
N GLN A 37 -15.34 8.12 6.17
CA GLN A 37 -16.34 8.76 7.02
C GLN A 37 -17.13 7.74 7.84
N GLU A 38 -17.53 6.62 7.22
CA GLU A 38 -18.21 5.53 7.95
C GLU A 38 -17.32 4.90 9.02
N LEU A 39 -16.03 4.72 8.75
CA LEU A 39 -15.08 4.21 9.75
C LEU A 39 -14.88 5.19 10.90
N ARG A 40 -14.84 6.51 10.64
CA ARG A 40 -14.80 7.53 11.71
C ARG A 40 -16.02 7.43 12.62
N LYS A 41 -17.20 7.31 12.03
CA LYS A 41 -18.46 7.14 12.77
C LYS A 41 -18.46 5.84 13.58
N THR A 42 -18.00 4.74 12.98
CA THR A 42 -18.01 3.40 13.59
C THR A 42 -17.01 3.27 14.73
N LEU A 43 -15.80 3.80 14.56
CA LEU A 43 -14.72 3.70 15.54
C LEU A 43 -14.78 4.81 16.59
N GLY A 44 -15.45 5.92 16.30
CA GLY A 44 -15.61 7.06 17.21
C GLY A 44 -14.26 7.60 17.69
N GLU A 45 -14.12 7.81 19.00
CA GLU A 45 -12.90 8.30 19.64
C GLU A 45 -11.68 7.40 19.38
N LYS A 46 -11.89 6.12 19.08
CA LYS A 46 -10.80 5.20 18.76
C LYS A 46 -10.22 5.43 17.37
N TYR A 47 -10.89 6.14 16.46
CA TYR A 47 -10.46 6.24 15.07
C TYR A 47 -8.99 6.66 14.93
N ASP A 48 -8.55 7.67 15.68
CA ASP A 48 -7.16 8.18 15.64
C ASP A 48 -6.26 7.61 16.75
N ALA A 49 -6.72 6.60 17.50
CA ALA A 49 -5.92 5.99 18.56
C ALA A 49 -4.70 5.25 17.97
N PRO A 50 -3.49 5.46 18.53
CA PRO A 50 -2.30 4.82 18.00
C PRO A 50 -2.32 3.31 18.26
N VAL A 51 -1.64 2.58 17.39
CA VAL A 51 -1.33 1.17 17.57
C VAL A 51 0.13 1.04 18.00
N ALA A 52 0.39 0.28 19.06
CA ALA A 52 1.73 0.07 19.60
C ALA A 52 2.75 -0.33 18.53
N ALA A 53 4.02 0.01 18.76
CA ALA A 53 5.11 -0.35 17.85
C ALA A 53 5.20 -1.87 17.69
N ALA A 54 5.59 -2.31 16.49
CA ALA A 54 5.71 -3.72 16.18
C ALA A 54 6.94 -4.34 16.87
N THR A 55 6.81 -5.56 17.36
CA THR A 55 7.95 -6.40 17.76
C THR A 55 8.49 -7.20 16.56
N LEU A 56 9.75 -7.65 16.62
CA LEU A 56 10.33 -8.49 15.56
C LEU A 56 9.53 -9.79 15.31
N PRO A 57 9.06 -10.53 16.34
CA PRO A 57 8.20 -11.70 16.11
C PRO A 57 6.90 -11.36 15.37
N GLN A 58 6.25 -10.23 15.70
CA GLN A 58 5.05 -9.78 14.99
C GLN A 58 5.34 -9.44 13.53
N LEU A 59 6.46 -8.76 13.24
CA LEU A 59 6.85 -8.46 11.86
C LEU A 59 7.13 -9.74 11.06
N LYS A 60 7.81 -10.72 11.66
CA LYS A 60 8.05 -12.01 11.00
C LYS A 60 6.73 -12.73 10.71
N ARG A 61 5.86 -12.87 11.73
CA ARG A 61 4.56 -13.53 11.57
C ARG A 61 3.68 -12.84 10.53
N GLY A 62 3.65 -11.51 10.57
CA GLY A 62 2.90 -10.70 9.60
C GLY A 62 3.43 -10.83 8.19
N SER A 63 4.76 -10.92 8.00
CA SER A 63 5.37 -11.17 6.69
C SER A 63 4.97 -12.52 6.12
N ASP A 64 5.01 -13.57 6.94
CA ASP A 64 4.64 -14.94 6.53
C ASP A 64 3.16 -14.97 6.09
N LEU A 65 2.26 -14.43 6.93
CA LEU A 65 0.83 -14.36 6.63
C LEU A 65 0.50 -13.47 5.42
N PHE A 66 1.19 -12.34 5.26
CA PHE A 66 0.98 -11.46 4.13
C PHE A 66 1.31 -12.17 2.81
N ALA A 67 2.42 -12.91 2.77
CA ALA A 67 2.81 -13.68 1.60
C ALA A 67 1.77 -14.75 1.24
N GLU A 68 1.21 -15.43 2.24
CA GLU A 68 0.21 -16.49 2.05
C GLU A 68 -1.17 -15.97 1.66
N LEU A 69 -1.62 -14.85 2.25
CA LEU A 69 -3.02 -14.44 2.21
C LEU A 69 -3.28 -13.14 1.45
N CYS A 70 -2.30 -12.23 1.41
CA CYS A 70 -2.52 -10.85 0.96
C CYS A 70 -1.80 -10.55 -0.37
N ALA A 71 -0.62 -11.13 -0.58
CA ALA A 71 0.26 -10.81 -1.71
C ALA A 71 -0.35 -11.14 -3.07
N GLY A 72 -1.25 -12.13 -3.16
CA GLY A 72 -1.95 -12.47 -4.39
C GLY A 72 -2.75 -11.31 -4.98
N CYS A 73 -3.31 -10.45 -4.11
CA CYS A 73 -4.06 -9.25 -4.51
C CYS A 73 -3.24 -7.97 -4.37
N HIS A 74 -2.46 -7.82 -3.29
CA HIS A 74 -1.72 -6.59 -3.01
C HIS A 74 -0.30 -6.54 -3.59
N GLY A 75 0.12 -7.59 -4.31
CA GLY A 75 1.48 -7.75 -4.82
C GLY A 75 2.46 -8.23 -3.75
N VAL A 76 3.51 -8.93 -4.16
CA VAL A 76 4.53 -9.48 -3.25
C VAL A 76 5.29 -8.40 -2.48
N ARG A 77 5.35 -7.18 -3.02
CA ARG A 77 5.95 -6.00 -2.38
C ARG A 77 4.93 -5.15 -1.62
N GLY A 78 3.64 -5.50 -1.68
CA GLY A 78 2.54 -4.67 -1.19
C GLY A 78 2.35 -3.38 -1.97
N ASP A 79 2.80 -3.31 -3.22
CA ASP A 79 2.69 -2.13 -4.09
C ASP A 79 1.40 -2.08 -4.92
N GLY A 80 0.50 -3.05 -4.72
CA GLY A 80 -0.74 -3.19 -5.47
C GLY A 80 -0.54 -3.71 -6.89
N ILE A 81 0.70 -4.07 -7.28
CA ILE A 81 1.02 -4.60 -8.61
C ILE A 81 0.98 -6.12 -8.55
N THR A 82 0.11 -6.71 -9.37
CA THR A 82 -0.03 -8.17 -9.51
C THR A 82 0.27 -8.58 -10.95
N GLU A 83 0.58 -9.86 -11.15
CA GLU A 83 0.84 -10.43 -12.49
C GLU A 83 -0.39 -10.38 -13.42
N HIS A 84 -1.58 -10.18 -12.85
CA HIS A 84 -2.85 -10.18 -13.56
C HIS A 84 -3.60 -8.85 -13.31
N PRO A 85 -3.11 -7.72 -13.85
CA PRO A 85 -3.76 -6.43 -13.67
C PRO A 85 -5.16 -6.43 -14.31
N GLY A 86 -6.13 -5.83 -13.62
CA GLY A 86 -7.50 -5.65 -14.13
C GLY A 86 -8.49 -6.78 -13.81
N VAL A 87 -8.06 -7.86 -13.14
CA VAL A 87 -8.98 -8.91 -12.65
C VAL A 87 -9.87 -8.41 -11.51
N LEU A 88 -9.38 -7.45 -10.73
CA LEU A 88 -10.12 -6.84 -9.63
C LEU A 88 -10.85 -5.59 -10.11
N LEU A 89 -12.13 -5.49 -9.75
CA LEU A 89 -12.97 -4.32 -10.05
C LEU A 89 -12.40 -3.02 -9.46
N HIS A 90 -11.68 -3.12 -8.34
CA HIS A 90 -11.05 -1.99 -7.65
C HIS A 90 -9.57 -2.27 -7.45
N GLN A 91 -8.74 -1.24 -7.64
CA GLN A 91 -7.31 -1.36 -7.42
C GLN A 91 -7.01 -1.55 -5.92
N PRO A 92 -6.26 -2.60 -5.55
CA PRO A 92 -5.76 -2.78 -4.19
C PRO A 92 -4.85 -1.63 -3.79
N SER A 93 -4.84 -1.27 -2.50
CA SER A 93 -3.98 -0.21 -1.98
C SER A 93 -2.50 -0.55 -2.16
N ASN A 94 -1.73 0.43 -2.61
CA ASN A 94 -0.27 0.42 -2.58
C ASN A 94 0.21 0.85 -1.19
N PHE A 95 0.67 -0.10 -0.39
CA PHE A 95 1.17 0.15 0.97
C PHE A 95 2.54 0.81 1.02
N THR A 96 3.20 0.97 -0.13
CA THR A 96 4.50 1.66 -0.25
C THR A 96 4.35 3.10 -0.74
N ASP A 97 3.16 3.50 -1.17
CA ASP A 97 2.84 4.87 -1.54
C ASP A 97 2.40 5.66 -0.29
N GLU A 98 2.94 6.85 -0.09
CA GLU A 98 2.67 7.64 1.12
C GLU A 98 1.21 8.06 1.24
N ALA A 99 0.63 8.56 0.15
CA ALA A 99 -0.74 9.07 0.15
C ALA A 99 -1.73 7.94 0.44
N GLN A 100 -1.52 6.75 -0.12
CA GLN A 100 -2.36 5.58 0.13
C GLN A 100 -2.09 4.94 1.50
N ALA A 101 -0.82 4.79 1.90
CA ALA A 101 -0.47 4.18 3.17
C ALA A 101 -0.96 4.99 4.38
N THR A 102 -1.09 6.31 4.25
CA THR A 102 -1.52 7.21 5.33
C THR A 102 -2.99 7.66 5.24
N PHE A 103 -3.72 7.26 4.19
CA PHE A 103 -5.10 7.71 3.96
C PHE A 103 -6.07 7.32 5.10
N PHE A 104 -5.94 6.08 5.58
CA PHE A 104 -6.70 5.54 6.71
C PHE A 104 -5.84 5.55 7.98
N SER A 105 -6.48 5.80 9.13
CA SER A 105 -5.81 5.69 10.43
C SER A 105 -5.33 4.26 10.73
N GLU A 106 -4.55 4.11 11.79
CA GLU A 106 -4.09 2.79 12.24
C GLU A 106 -5.27 1.86 12.61
N GLN A 107 -6.24 2.37 13.39
CA GLN A 107 -7.42 1.60 13.77
C GLN A 107 -8.36 1.32 12.60
N ALA A 108 -8.48 2.25 11.65
CA ALA A 108 -9.23 2.02 10.42
C ALA A 108 -8.63 0.88 9.60
N ARG A 109 -7.31 0.82 9.43
CA ARG A 109 -6.65 -0.28 8.71
C ARG A 109 -6.81 -1.62 9.40
N LEU A 110 -6.66 -1.68 10.72
CA LEU A 110 -6.96 -2.89 11.50
C LEU A 110 -8.42 -3.33 11.31
N HIS A 111 -9.36 -2.39 11.39
CA HIS A 111 -10.78 -2.69 11.17
C HIS A 111 -11.04 -3.26 9.77
N LEU A 112 -10.43 -2.68 8.73
CA LEU A 112 -10.56 -3.18 7.36
C LEU A 112 -9.96 -4.58 7.17
N ILE A 113 -8.88 -4.93 7.88
CA ILE A 113 -8.36 -6.31 7.85
C ILE A 113 -9.34 -7.26 8.57
N ARG A 114 -9.90 -6.86 9.71
CA ARG A 114 -10.89 -7.68 10.44
C ARG A 114 -12.16 -7.92 9.63
N LYS A 115 -12.77 -6.85 9.13
CA LYS A 115 -14.12 -6.84 8.54
C LYS A 115 -14.16 -6.91 7.02
N GLY A 116 -13.03 -6.69 6.35
CA GLY A 116 -12.98 -6.52 4.91
C GLY A 116 -13.55 -5.18 4.44
N ILE A 117 -13.72 -5.04 3.12
CA ILE A 117 -14.36 -3.88 2.49
C ILE A 117 -15.60 -4.36 1.73
N PRO A 118 -16.82 -4.08 2.23
CA PRO A 118 -18.07 -4.52 1.60
C PRO A 118 -18.17 -4.13 0.12
N GLY A 119 -18.55 -5.06 -0.76
CA GLY A 119 -18.63 -4.81 -2.20
C GLY A 119 -17.27 -4.70 -2.90
N THR A 120 -16.23 -5.35 -2.35
CA THR A 120 -14.94 -5.59 -3.01
C THR A 120 -14.53 -7.05 -2.82
N ALA A 121 -13.42 -7.47 -3.44
CA ALA A 121 -12.80 -8.77 -3.18
C ALA A 121 -12.06 -8.85 -1.84
N MET A 122 -11.85 -7.73 -1.13
CA MET A 122 -11.16 -7.72 0.15
C MET A 122 -12.10 -8.21 1.26
N MET A 123 -12.00 -9.50 1.56
CA MET A 123 -12.75 -10.15 2.64
C MET A 123 -12.22 -9.79 4.03
N GLY A 124 -13.04 -10.04 5.05
CA GLY A 124 -12.64 -9.94 6.46
C GLY A 124 -11.98 -11.23 6.95
N TRP A 125 -11.05 -11.08 7.89
CA TRP A 125 -10.23 -12.18 8.41
C TRP A 125 -10.52 -12.56 9.86
N GLU A 126 -11.38 -11.84 10.58
CA GLU A 126 -11.62 -12.06 12.02
C GLU A 126 -12.27 -13.42 12.37
N GLU A 127 -12.96 -14.03 11.41
CA GLU A 127 -13.58 -15.36 11.59
C GLU A 127 -12.62 -16.51 11.24
N VAL A 128 -11.46 -16.19 10.66
CA VAL A 128 -10.49 -17.16 10.12
C VAL A 128 -9.17 -17.11 10.87
N LEU A 129 -8.75 -15.92 11.31
CA LEU A 129 -7.49 -15.67 11.99
C LEU A 129 -7.73 -15.18 13.42
N PRO A 130 -6.87 -15.57 14.37
CA PRO A 130 -6.92 -14.99 15.70
C PRO A 130 -6.44 -13.52 15.66
N GLU A 131 -6.81 -12.75 16.68
CA GLU A 131 -6.58 -11.30 16.75
C GLU A 131 -5.07 -10.96 16.69
N GLU A 132 -4.21 -11.78 17.28
CA GLU A 132 -2.76 -11.60 17.22
C GLU A 132 -2.19 -11.70 15.79
N ASP A 133 -2.78 -12.53 14.94
CA ASP A 133 -2.36 -12.71 13.55
C ASP A 133 -2.84 -11.54 12.68
N ILE A 134 -4.05 -11.04 12.93
CA ILE A 134 -4.55 -9.81 12.29
C ILE A 134 -3.67 -8.62 12.66
N LEU A 135 -3.32 -8.51 13.94
CA LEU A 135 -2.39 -7.48 14.40
C LEU A 135 -1.03 -7.64 13.73
N ALA A 136 -0.49 -8.86 13.63
CA ALA A 136 0.78 -9.12 12.97
C ALA A 136 0.75 -8.73 11.47
N ILE A 137 -0.30 -9.08 10.74
CA ILE A 137 -0.50 -8.65 9.33
C ILE A 137 -0.47 -7.12 9.24
N TYR A 138 -1.23 -6.43 10.10
CA TYR A 138 -1.23 -4.98 10.13
C TYR A 138 0.17 -4.39 10.41
N MET A 139 0.91 -4.97 11.35
CA MET A 139 2.28 -4.52 11.67
C MET A 139 3.19 -4.62 10.45
N TYR A 140 3.08 -5.71 9.69
CA TYR A 140 3.86 -5.89 8.47
C TYR A 140 3.45 -4.91 7.37
N VAL A 141 2.15 -4.71 7.14
CA VAL A 141 1.65 -3.69 6.19
C VAL A 141 2.16 -2.29 6.55
N ARG A 142 2.12 -1.93 7.84
CA ARG A 142 2.69 -0.66 8.32
C ARG A 142 4.21 -0.58 8.08
N TYR A 143 4.92 -1.69 8.24
CA TYR A 143 6.36 -1.77 8.00
C TYR A 143 6.74 -1.56 6.53
N LEU A 144 5.95 -2.03 5.56
CA LEU A 144 6.22 -1.85 4.12
C LEU A 144 6.38 -0.39 3.71
N TYR A 145 5.59 0.50 4.30
CA TYR A 145 5.76 1.95 4.13
C TYR A 145 7.03 2.46 4.82
N GLN A 146 7.22 2.11 6.10
CA GLN A 146 8.32 2.61 6.91
C GLN A 146 9.70 2.13 6.42
N SER A 147 9.81 0.94 5.86
CA SER A 147 11.06 0.41 5.31
C SER A 147 11.50 1.20 4.08
N LYS A 148 10.58 1.50 3.15
CA LYS A 148 10.85 2.35 1.98
C LYS A 148 11.29 3.75 2.37
N GLN A 149 10.67 4.36 3.38
CA GLN A 149 11.08 5.66 3.91
C GLN A 149 12.47 5.64 4.58
N ARG A 150 12.95 4.48 5.04
CA ARG A 150 14.29 4.30 5.63
C ARG A 150 15.37 3.91 4.63
N GLN A 151 15.01 3.52 3.41
CA GLN A 151 15.94 3.21 2.33
C GLN A 151 16.56 4.39 1.54
N PRO A 152 16.23 5.69 1.70
CA PRO A 152 16.70 6.71 0.77
C PRO A 152 18.16 7.19 1.00
N LEU A 153 18.95 6.56 1.89
CA LEU A 153 20.30 7.03 2.24
C LEU A 153 21.46 6.25 1.58
N PHE A 154 21.20 5.19 0.79
CA PHE A 154 22.26 4.34 0.24
C PHE A 154 22.24 4.17 -1.29
N GLU A 155 21.41 4.92 -2.01
CA GLU A 155 21.29 4.81 -3.48
C GLU A 155 21.75 6.09 -4.20
N GLN A 156 22.67 6.84 -3.57
CA GLN A 156 23.33 8.03 -4.12
C GLN A 156 24.84 7.84 -4.37
N GLU A 157 25.31 6.60 -4.55
CA GLU A 157 26.70 6.31 -4.95
C GLU A 157 26.77 5.60 -6.30
#